data_AF-J7EZ66-F1
#
_entry.id   AF-J7EZ66-F1
#
_cell.length_a   1.000
_cell.length_b   1.000
_cell.length_c   1.000
_cell.angle_alpha   90.00
_cell.angle_beta   90.00
_cell.angle_gamma   90.00
#
_symmetry.space_group_name_H-M   'P 1'
#
loop_
_entity.id
_entity.type
_entity.pdbx_description
1 polymer ?
#
loop_
_entity_poly.entity_id
_entity_poly.type
_entity_poly.pdbx_seq_one_letter_code
_entity_poly.pdbx_strand_id
1 'polypeptide(L)'
;FRDLFKIANNWIPNNGINSLLTILCAFLLFLGAVAKSAQFPLHVWLPDAMEGPTPISALIHAATMVAAGIFLLARLLPLFISIPFIMSFISLVGTITLFLGATLALAQRDIKRSLAYSTMSQLGYMMLALGIGSYQAALFHLITHAYSKALLFLGSGSIIHSMEPLVGYSPDKSQNMVLMGGLKKYVPITRTTFLLGTLSLCGIPPLACFWSKDEILSNSWLYSPFFGIIASFTAGLTAFYMFRIYLLTFDGYLRVHFQNYSSTKEGSLHSISLWGKSIPKGVNRDFVLSTMKGGVSFFSQNKPKIPN
;
A
#
# COMPACT_ATOMS: atom_id res chain seq x y z
N PHE A 1 -20.46 23.83 8.51
CA PHE A 1 -19.06 24.14 8.15
C PHE A 1 -18.88 25.57 7.65
N ARG A 2 -19.58 26.04 6.59
CA ARG A 2 -19.44 27.42 6.10
C ARG A 2 -19.65 28.49 7.19
N ASP A 3 -20.66 28.33 8.04
CA ASP A 3 -20.92 29.29 9.13
C ASP A 3 -19.84 29.24 10.22
N LEU A 4 -19.35 28.03 10.54
CA LEU A 4 -18.26 27.84 11.49
C LEU A 4 -16.95 28.48 10.98
N PHE A 5 -16.67 28.39 9.68
CA PHE A 5 -15.52 29.08 9.07
C PHE A 5 -15.70 30.59 8.99
N LYS A 6 -16.91 31.10 8.72
CA LYS A 6 -17.20 32.53 8.79
C LYS A 6 -17.01 33.07 10.22
N ILE A 7 -17.46 32.33 11.23
CA ILE A 7 -17.27 32.67 12.63
C ILE A 7 -15.77 32.64 12.99
N ALA A 8 -15.04 31.59 12.62
CA ALA A 8 -13.61 31.49 12.86
C ALA A 8 -12.81 32.62 12.18
N ASN A 9 -13.07 32.89 10.89
CA ASN A 9 -12.39 33.94 10.14
C ASN A 9 -12.69 35.35 10.66
N ASN A 10 -13.84 35.58 11.29
CA ASN A 10 -14.17 36.85 11.90
C ASN A 10 -13.53 37.01 13.30
N TRP A 11 -13.38 35.92 14.06
CA TRP A 11 -12.92 35.98 15.44
C TRP A 11 -11.39 35.91 15.58
N ILE A 12 -10.69 35.22 14.67
CA ILE A 12 -9.22 35.12 14.65
C ILE A 12 -8.53 36.49 14.50
N PRO A 13 -8.89 37.35 13.52
CA PRO A 13 -8.26 38.66 13.37
C PRO A 13 -8.71 39.68 14.44
N ASN A 14 -9.87 39.48 15.06
CA ASN A 14 -10.41 40.40 16.08
C ASN A 14 -9.95 40.07 17.51
N ASN A 15 -8.97 39.17 17.71
CA ASN A 15 -8.51 38.68 19.03
C ASN A 15 -9.65 38.18 19.95
N GLY A 16 -10.78 37.73 19.38
CA GLY A 16 -11.96 37.29 20.15
C GLY A 16 -11.78 35.90 20.80
N ILE A 17 -10.81 35.10 20.33
CA ILE A 17 -10.42 33.81 20.90
C ILE A 17 -8.91 33.82 21.16
N ASN A 18 -8.48 33.23 22.28
CA ASN A 18 -7.07 33.06 22.61
C ASN A 18 -6.35 32.26 21.51
N SER A 19 -5.34 32.84 20.85
CA SER A 19 -4.62 32.26 19.71
C SER A 19 -4.07 30.85 20.02
N LEU A 20 -3.65 30.63 21.27
CA LEU A 20 -3.15 29.35 21.75
C LEU A 20 -4.22 28.24 21.73
N LEU A 21 -5.47 28.58 22.06
CA LEU A 21 -6.58 27.63 22.03
C LEU A 21 -6.92 27.20 20.60
N THR A 22 -6.89 28.13 19.65
CA THR A 22 -7.11 27.83 18.22
C THR A 22 -6.02 26.92 17.66
N ILE A 23 -4.75 27.20 17.98
CA ILE A 23 -3.62 26.36 17.58
C ILE A 23 -3.76 24.94 18.16
N LEU A 24 -4.10 24.83 19.46
CA LEU A 24 -4.28 23.56 20.14
C LEU A 24 -5.43 22.74 19.53
N CYS A 25 -6.58 23.38 19.28
CA CYS A 25 -7.72 22.75 18.62
C CYS A 25 -7.38 22.25 17.21
N ALA A 26 -6.72 23.08 16.41
CA ALA A 26 -6.28 22.73 15.07
C ALA A 26 -5.30 21.54 15.08
N PHE A 27 -4.37 21.52 16.05
CA PHE A 27 -3.43 20.43 16.24
C PHE A 27 -4.11 19.11 16.63
N LEU A 28 -5.09 19.15 17.54
CA LEU A 28 -5.90 17.98 17.93
C LEU A 28 -6.70 17.41 16.74
N LEU A 29 -7.30 18.28 15.92
CA LEU A 29 -8.00 17.87 14.70
C LEU A 29 -7.03 17.23 13.70
N PHE A 30 -5.83 17.78 13.56
CA PHE A 30 -4.77 17.21 12.74
C PHE A 30 -4.32 15.83 13.26
N LEU A 31 -4.15 15.63 14.57
CA LEU A 31 -3.84 14.32 15.16
C LEU A 31 -4.89 13.25 14.82
N GLY A 32 -6.17 13.63 14.83
CA GLY A 32 -7.25 12.73 14.37
C GLY A 32 -7.09 12.32 12.91
N ALA A 33 -6.70 13.26 12.05
CA ALA A 33 -6.40 12.97 10.65
C ALA A 33 -5.16 12.08 10.48
N VAL A 34 -4.08 12.32 11.26
CA VAL A 34 -2.85 11.51 11.27
C VAL A 34 -3.15 10.04 11.57
N ALA A 35 -3.96 9.78 12.61
CA ALA A 35 -4.34 8.43 13.01
C ALA A 35 -5.09 7.69 11.89
N LYS A 36 -6.10 8.34 11.28
CA LYS A 36 -6.92 7.72 10.22
C LYS A 36 -6.18 7.57 8.90
N SER A 37 -5.30 8.50 8.56
CA SER A 37 -4.54 8.46 7.30
C SER A 37 -3.20 7.71 7.40
N ALA A 38 -2.99 6.96 8.49
CA ALA A 38 -1.79 6.15 8.75
C ALA A 38 -0.48 6.94 8.59
N GLN A 39 -0.46 8.17 9.10
CA GLN A 39 0.69 9.04 9.05
C GLN A 39 1.62 8.75 10.25
N PHE A 40 2.88 9.16 10.14
CA PHE A 40 3.87 9.05 11.19
C PHE A 40 3.45 9.99 12.34
N PRO A 41 3.45 9.51 13.60
CA PRO A 41 3.94 8.21 14.08
C PRO A 41 2.91 7.06 14.04
N LEU A 42 1.62 7.35 13.90
CA LEU A 42 0.50 6.40 14.02
C LEU A 42 0.22 5.57 12.74
N HIS A 43 1.26 4.94 12.18
CA HIS A 43 1.20 4.21 10.90
C HIS A 43 1.10 2.68 11.05
N VAL A 44 1.40 2.14 12.24
CA VAL A 44 1.60 0.70 12.51
C VAL A 44 0.36 -0.15 12.23
N TRP A 45 -0.83 0.41 12.38
CA TRP A 45 -2.08 -0.36 12.20
C TRP A 45 -2.37 -0.73 10.74
N LEU A 46 -1.81 0.01 9.77
CA LEU A 46 -2.18 -0.12 8.36
C LEU A 46 -1.68 -1.44 7.72
N PRO A 47 -0.44 -1.90 7.96
CA PRO A 47 0.01 -3.22 7.54
C PRO A 47 -0.70 -4.36 8.27
N ASP A 48 -1.04 -4.19 9.54
CA ASP A 48 -1.72 -5.21 10.35
C ASP A 48 -3.17 -5.41 9.89
N ALA A 49 -3.81 -4.35 9.39
CA ALA A 49 -5.13 -4.44 8.74
C ALA A 49 -5.15 -5.37 7.50
N MET A 50 -3.98 -5.74 6.96
CA MET A 50 -3.87 -6.71 5.86
C MET A 50 -4.15 -8.15 6.29
N GLU A 51 -4.34 -8.45 7.57
CA GLU A 51 -4.85 -9.76 7.99
C GLU A 51 -6.30 -9.98 7.54
N GLY A 52 -7.04 -8.89 7.31
CA GLY A 52 -8.40 -8.94 6.78
C GLY A 52 -8.50 -9.56 5.37
N PRO A 53 -9.72 -9.95 4.97
CA PRO A 53 -9.98 -10.49 3.65
C PRO A 53 -9.75 -9.44 2.56
N THR A 54 -9.26 -9.87 1.41
CA THR A 54 -8.80 -9.01 0.31
C THR A 54 -9.83 -8.02 -0.22
N PRO A 55 -11.14 -8.32 -0.32
CA PRO A 55 -12.13 -7.33 -0.76
C PRO A 55 -12.30 -6.19 0.25
N ILE A 56 -12.20 -6.48 1.55
CA ILE A 56 -12.28 -5.47 2.61
C ILE A 56 -11.03 -4.57 2.56
N SER A 57 -9.85 -5.17 2.38
CA SER A 57 -8.61 -4.40 2.18
C SER A 57 -8.72 -3.48 0.96
N ALA A 58 -9.31 -3.94 -0.14
CA ALA A 58 -9.53 -3.09 -1.31
C ALA A 58 -10.40 -1.87 -0.97
N LEU A 59 -11.52 -2.07 -0.27
CA LEU A 59 -12.43 -0.98 0.10
C LEU A 59 -11.80 0.01 1.08
N ILE A 60 -11.20 -0.49 2.16
CA ILE A 60 -10.65 0.32 3.26
C ILE A 60 -9.48 1.18 2.78
N HIS A 61 -8.57 0.60 1.99
CA HIS A 61 -7.32 1.23 1.59
C HIS A 61 -7.43 2.05 0.31
N ALA A 62 -8.44 1.77 -0.53
CA ALA A 62 -8.71 2.58 -1.71
C ALA A 62 -9.61 3.78 -1.41
N ALA A 63 -10.74 3.57 -0.73
CA ALA A 63 -11.86 4.51 -0.79
C ALA A 63 -12.24 5.17 0.55
N THR A 64 -12.21 4.45 1.67
CA THR A 64 -12.94 4.90 2.88
C THR A 64 -12.03 5.33 4.03
N MET A 65 -11.44 4.37 4.74
CA MET A 65 -10.88 4.61 6.07
C MET A 65 -9.70 5.56 6.04
N VAL A 66 -8.79 5.35 5.09
CA VAL A 66 -7.55 6.12 5.02
C VAL A 66 -7.73 7.45 4.30
N ALA A 67 -8.67 7.51 3.36
CA ALA A 67 -9.07 8.73 2.67
C ALA A 67 -9.80 9.72 3.59
N ALA A 68 -10.52 9.23 4.61
CA ALA A 68 -11.27 10.07 5.55
C ALA A 68 -10.38 11.10 6.28
N GLY A 69 -9.15 10.74 6.63
CA GLY A 69 -8.20 11.66 7.29
C GLY A 69 -7.81 12.83 6.38
N ILE A 70 -7.48 12.54 5.12
CA ILE A 70 -7.11 13.56 4.12
C ILE A 70 -8.32 14.42 3.78
N PHE A 71 -9.49 13.80 3.64
CA PHE A 71 -10.73 14.51 3.36
C PHE A 71 -11.12 15.48 4.49
N LEU A 72 -10.94 15.07 5.75
CA LEU A 72 -11.14 15.93 6.91
C LEU A 72 -10.24 17.18 6.83
N LEU A 73 -8.95 16.99 6.54
CA LEU A 73 -8.00 18.09 6.42
C LEU A 73 -8.30 19.00 5.25
N ALA A 74 -8.60 18.44 4.08
CA ALA A 74 -8.99 19.20 2.90
C ALA A 74 -10.23 20.08 3.20
N ARG A 75 -11.20 19.54 3.96
CA ARG A 75 -12.38 20.31 4.38
C ARG A 75 -12.06 21.41 5.38
N LEU A 76 -11.08 21.18 6.26
CA LEU A 76 -10.65 22.11 7.30
C LEU A 76 -9.52 23.06 6.85
N LEU A 77 -9.09 23.00 5.58
CA LEU A 77 -8.04 23.85 5.03
C LEU A 77 -8.20 25.36 5.32
N PRO A 78 -9.39 25.98 5.20
CA PRO A 78 -9.55 27.40 5.51
C PRO A 78 -9.10 27.75 6.94
N LEU A 79 -9.28 26.83 7.90
CA LEU A 79 -8.79 27.00 9.26
C LEU A 79 -7.27 26.87 9.31
N PHE A 80 -6.68 25.86 8.67
CA PHE A 80 -5.23 25.67 8.69
C PHE A 80 -4.45 26.78 7.98
N ILE A 81 -5.01 27.38 6.92
CA ILE A 81 -4.39 28.52 6.21
C ILE A 81 -4.19 29.72 7.14
N SER A 82 -5.07 29.91 8.13
CA SER A 82 -4.91 30.97 9.13
C SER A 82 -3.76 30.71 10.13
N ILE A 83 -3.21 29.49 10.17
CA ILE A 83 -2.18 29.06 11.13
C ILE A 83 -1.00 28.44 10.35
N PRO A 84 -0.07 29.26 9.82
CA PRO A 84 1.00 28.79 8.94
C PRO A 84 1.92 27.76 9.62
N PHE A 85 2.10 27.84 10.93
CA PHE A 85 2.86 26.87 11.72
C PHE A 85 2.30 25.43 11.62
N ILE A 86 0.98 25.26 11.56
CA ILE A 86 0.37 23.93 11.45
C ILE A 86 0.46 23.42 10.02
N MET A 87 0.36 24.29 9.01
CA MET A 87 0.56 23.90 7.61
C MET A 87 1.96 23.37 7.34
N SER A 88 2.99 24.04 7.86
CA SER A 88 4.36 23.55 7.74
C SER A 88 4.54 22.22 8.47
N PHE A 89 3.95 22.06 9.67
CA PHE A 89 3.97 20.79 10.40
C PHE A 89 3.29 19.65 9.62
N ILE A 90 2.12 19.92 9.01
CA ILE A 90 1.41 18.98 8.13
C ILE A 90 2.31 18.54 6.96
N SER A 91 2.95 19.51 6.29
CA SER A 91 3.85 19.21 5.16
C SER A 91 5.02 18.34 5.61
N LEU A 92 5.61 18.64 6.77
CA LEU A 92 6.74 17.89 7.33
C LEU A 92 6.34 16.45 7.67
N VAL A 93 5.20 16.26 8.34
CA VAL A 93 4.68 14.91 8.62
C VAL A 93 4.41 14.15 7.33
N GLY A 94 3.81 14.78 6.31
CA GLY A 94 3.59 14.20 4.99
C GLY A 94 4.89 13.79 4.28
N THR A 95 5.95 14.58 4.40
CA THR A 95 7.27 14.27 3.80
C THR A 95 7.94 13.09 4.47
N ILE A 96 7.83 12.97 5.80
CA ILE A 96 8.36 11.85 6.56
C ILE A 96 7.60 10.57 6.18
N THR A 97 6.29 10.65 6.07
CA THR A 97 5.45 9.47 5.78
C THR A 97 5.59 8.96 4.37
N LEU A 98 5.69 9.86 3.38
CA LEU A 98 5.87 9.43 2.00
C LEU A 98 7.19 8.66 1.84
N PHE A 99 8.25 9.12 2.49
CA PHE A 99 9.57 8.49 2.44
C PHE A 99 9.61 7.18 3.25
N LEU A 100 9.10 7.18 4.47
CA LEU A 100 9.03 5.98 5.31
C LEU A 100 8.16 4.88 4.68
N GLY A 101 7.01 5.23 4.12
CA GLY A 101 6.13 4.28 3.45
C GLY A 101 6.81 3.62 2.24
N ALA A 102 7.55 4.39 1.44
CA ALA A 102 8.24 3.86 0.27
C ALA A 102 9.42 2.94 0.63
N THR A 103 10.21 3.29 1.64
CA THR A 103 11.34 2.46 2.10
C THR A 103 10.85 1.15 2.74
N LEU A 104 9.78 1.19 3.55
CA LEU A 104 9.18 -0.01 4.14
C LEU A 104 8.56 -0.92 3.07
N ALA A 105 7.92 -0.36 2.04
CA ALA A 105 7.34 -1.15 0.94
C ALA A 105 8.38 -2.01 0.19
N LEU A 106 9.61 -1.52 0.07
CA LEU A 106 10.72 -2.23 -0.58
C LEU A 106 11.17 -3.47 0.17
N ALA A 107 11.20 -3.40 1.50
CA ALA A 107 11.62 -4.51 2.34
C ALA A 107 10.57 -5.63 2.42
N GLN A 108 9.30 -5.34 2.08
CA GLN A 108 8.24 -6.32 2.26
C GLN A 108 8.29 -7.48 1.26
N ARG A 109 7.96 -8.67 1.78
CA ARG A 109 7.80 -9.92 1.03
C ARG A 109 6.34 -10.25 0.74
N ASP A 110 5.42 -9.81 1.60
CA ASP A 110 3.98 -10.04 1.42
C ASP A 110 3.39 -9.02 0.45
N ILE A 111 2.64 -9.50 -0.54
CA ILE A 111 2.05 -8.65 -1.59
C ILE A 111 1.08 -7.61 -1.00
N LYS A 112 0.20 -8.02 -0.07
CA LYS A 112 -0.80 -7.12 0.54
C LYS A 112 -0.14 -6.05 1.42
N ARG A 113 0.83 -6.44 2.25
CA ARG A 113 1.56 -5.48 3.11
C ARG A 113 2.37 -4.49 2.29
N SER A 114 3.02 -4.94 1.19
CA SER A 114 3.70 -4.02 0.28
C SER A 114 2.73 -3.03 -0.38
N LEU A 115 1.51 -3.47 -0.75
CA LEU A 115 0.45 -2.59 -1.24
C LEU A 115 -0.09 -1.60 -0.18
N ALA A 116 -0.11 -1.98 1.10
CA ALA A 116 -0.49 -1.13 2.21
C ALA A 116 0.56 -0.04 2.50
N TYR A 117 1.85 -0.39 2.54
CA TYR A 117 2.91 0.61 2.69
C TYR A 117 2.98 1.59 1.51
N SER A 118 2.67 1.11 0.31
CA SER A 118 2.55 2.02 -0.82
C SER A 118 1.32 2.93 -0.71
N THR A 119 0.19 2.51 -0.11
CA THR A 119 -0.88 3.47 0.22
C THR A 119 -0.41 4.52 1.22
N MET A 120 0.29 4.11 2.28
CA MET A 120 0.87 5.06 3.25
C MET A 120 1.73 6.10 2.55
N SER A 121 2.57 5.69 1.59
CA SER A 121 3.40 6.62 0.84
C SER A 121 2.60 7.64 0.02
N GLN A 122 1.54 7.19 -0.67
CA GLN A 122 0.69 8.04 -1.54
C GLN A 122 -0.16 9.01 -0.73
N LEU A 123 -0.64 8.58 0.44
CA LEU A 123 -1.33 9.44 1.37
C LEU A 123 -0.39 10.49 1.96
N GLY A 124 0.90 10.16 2.14
CA GLY A 124 1.94 11.12 2.46
C GLY A 124 2.12 12.21 1.40
N TYR A 125 2.05 11.87 0.10
CA TYR A 125 2.02 12.88 -0.98
C TYR A 125 0.81 13.80 -0.88
N MET A 126 -0.38 13.23 -0.66
CA MET A 126 -1.59 14.02 -0.48
C MET A 126 -1.50 14.92 0.75
N MET A 127 -0.87 14.44 1.82
CA MET A 127 -0.65 15.19 3.05
C MET A 127 0.32 16.36 2.86
N LEU A 128 1.43 16.11 2.16
CA LEU A 128 2.38 17.11 1.73
C LEU A 128 1.69 18.20 0.89
N ALA A 129 0.89 17.79 -0.10
CA ALA A 129 0.17 18.71 -0.98
C ALA A 129 -0.81 19.60 -0.20
N LEU A 130 -1.56 19.05 0.76
CA LEU A 130 -2.42 19.81 1.65
C LEU A 130 -1.63 20.78 2.54
N GLY A 131 -0.46 20.38 3.04
CA GLY A 131 0.42 21.24 3.86
C GLY A 131 1.02 22.42 3.09
N ILE A 132 1.21 22.28 1.78
CA ILE A 132 1.66 23.35 0.89
C ILE A 132 0.50 24.25 0.44
N GLY A 133 -0.76 23.83 0.65
CA GLY A 133 -1.96 24.55 0.25
C GLY A 133 -2.52 24.12 -1.12
N SER A 134 -1.93 23.10 -1.75
CA SER A 134 -2.35 22.56 -3.05
C SER A 134 -3.49 21.55 -2.90
N TYR A 135 -4.68 22.05 -2.52
CA TYR A 135 -5.83 21.20 -2.20
C TYR A 135 -6.43 20.48 -3.42
N GLN A 136 -6.43 21.13 -4.59
CA GLN A 136 -7.00 20.58 -5.82
C GLN A 136 -6.22 19.33 -6.24
N ALA A 137 -4.89 19.43 -6.32
CA ALA A 137 -4.01 18.30 -6.61
C ALA A 137 -4.18 17.16 -5.60
N ALA A 138 -4.28 17.46 -4.30
CA ALA A 138 -4.45 16.44 -3.26
C ALA A 138 -5.75 15.64 -3.42
N LEU A 139 -6.89 16.32 -3.65
CA LEU A 139 -8.19 15.66 -3.84
C LEU A 139 -8.27 14.92 -5.17
N PHE A 140 -7.68 15.48 -6.23
CA PHE A 140 -7.60 14.80 -7.52
C PHE A 140 -6.73 13.54 -7.43
N HIS A 141 -5.61 13.61 -6.70
CA HIS A 141 -4.77 12.45 -6.43
C HIS A 141 -5.52 11.39 -5.60
N LEU A 142 -6.30 11.80 -4.59
CA LEU A 142 -7.10 10.88 -3.77
C LEU A 142 -8.05 10.03 -4.63
N ILE A 143 -8.75 10.64 -5.59
CA ILE A 143 -9.69 9.94 -6.48
C ILE A 143 -8.94 8.98 -7.41
N THR A 144 -7.91 9.46 -8.08
CA THR A 144 -7.14 8.65 -9.05
C THR A 144 -6.39 7.49 -8.37
N HIS A 145 -5.88 7.73 -7.15
CA HIS A 145 -5.29 6.73 -6.28
C HIS A 145 -6.30 5.66 -5.87
N ALA A 146 -7.54 6.04 -5.51
CA ALA A 146 -8.57 5.09 -5.12
C ALA A 146 -8.83 4.05 -6.22
N TYR A 147 -9.01 4.48 -7.47
CA TYR A 147 -9.19 3.55 -8.59
C TYR A 147 -7.98 2.66 -8.81
N SER A 148 -6.78 3.25 -8.82
CA SER A 148 -5.53 2.50 -9.03
C SER A 148 -5.29 1.45 -7.94
N LYS A 149 -5.58 1.79 -6.69
CA LYS A 149 -5.43 0.87 -5.55
C LYS A 149 -6.50 -0.18 -5.46
N ALA A 150 -7.74 0.14 -5.77
CA ALA A 150 -8.81 -0.85 -5.86
C ALA A 150 -8.44 -1.95 -6.86
N LEU A 151 -7.94 -1.56 -8.04
CA LEU A 151 -7.44 -2.50 -9.06
C LEU A 151 -6.29 -3.37 -8.54
N LEU A 152 -5.31 -2.78 -7.85
CA LEU A 152 -4.15 -3.50 -7.30
C LEU A 152 -4.54 -4.48 -6.19
N PHE A 153 -5.40 -4.08 -5.25
CA PHE A 153 -5.83 -4.95 -4.16
C PHE A 153 -6.72 -6.09 -4.65
N LEU A 154 -7.68 -5.82 -5.53
CA LEU A 154 -8.52 -6.86 -6.14
C LEU A 154 -7.68 -7.81 -7.01
N GLY A 155 -6.74 -7.25 -7.79
CA GLY A 155 -5.77 -8.03 -8.56
C GLY A 155 -4.94 -8.95 -7.66
N SER A 156 -4.39 -8.41 -6.55
CA SER A 156 -3.65 -9.21 -5.57
C SER A 156 -4.51 -10.32 -4.95
N GLY A 157 -5.80 -10.06 -4.69
CA GLY A 157 -6.73 -11.07 -4.20
C GLY A 157 -6.90 -12.24 -5.16
N SER A 158 -7.03 -11.96 -6.46
CA SER A 158 -7.10 -13.02 -7.48
C SER A 158 -5.80 -13.83 -7.60
N ILE A 159 -4.64 -13.19 -7.40
CA ILE A 159 -3.32 -13.87 -7.37
C ILE A 159 -3.24 -14.80 -6.16
N ILE A 160 -3.60 -14.32 -4.97
CA ILE A 160 -3.58 -15.09 -3.73
C ILE A 160 -4.50 -16.31 -3.86
N HIS A 161 -5.72 -16.10 -4.35
CA HIS A 161 -6.67 -17.19 -4.56
C HIS A 161 -6.16 -18.22 -5.59
N SER A 162 -5.43 -17.78 -6.62
CA SER A 162 -4.79 -18.68 -7.59
C SER A 162 -3.62 -19.48 -7.00
N MET A 163 -2.98 -18.97 -5.93
CA MET A 163 -1.87 -19.64 -5.25
C MET A 163 -2.32 -20.58 -4.12
N GLU A 164 -3.51 -20.41 -3.57
CA GLU A 164 -4.06 -21.26 -2.50
C GLU A 164 -4.05 -22.77 -2.84
N PRO A 165 -4.46 -23.22 -4.05
CA PRO A 165 -4.40 -24.64 -4.42
C PRO A 165 -2.98 -25.21 -4.52
N LEU A 166 -1.98 -24.36 -4.76
CA LEU A 166 -0.59 -24.79 -4.98
C LEU A 166 0.22 -24.85 -3.68
N VAL A 167 -0.04 -23.92 -2.75
CA VAL A 167 0.79 -23.71 -1.55
C VAL A 167 0.02 -24.01 -0.25
N GLY A 168 -1.30 -24.18 -0.35
CA GLY A 168 -2.21 -24.34 0.78
C GLY A 168 -2.67 -23.02 1.38
N TYR A 169 -3.77 -23.08 2.13
CA TYR A 169 -4.36 -21.91 2.79
C TYR A 169 -3.54 -21.51 4.02
N SER A 170 -2.53 -20.66 3.80
CA SER A 170 -1.77 -20.01 4.87
C SER A 170 -1.30 -18.63 4.39
N PRO A 171 -1.57 -17.55 5.15
CA PRO A 171 -1.25 -16.18 4.71
C PRO A 171 0.24 -15.99 4.45
N ASP A 172 1.10 -16.56 5.30
CA ASP A 172 2.56 -16.47 5.19
C ASP A 172 3.14 -17.11 3.92
N LYS A 173 2.38 -18.00 3.27
CA LYS A 173 2.82 -18.67 2.04
C LYS A 173 2.07 -18.14 0.81
N SER A 174 0.75 -18.09 0.84
CA SER A 174 -0.06 -17.70 -0.34
C SER A 174 0.14 -16.23 -0.72
N GLN A 175 0.54 -15.37 0.21
CA GLN A 175 0.74 -13.93 -0.01
C GLN A 175 2.20 -13.56 -0.27
N ASN A 176 3.14 -14.50 -0.09
CA ASN A 176 4.56 -14.25 -0.15
C ASN A 176 5.06 -14.22 -1.60
N MET A 177 5.54 -13.07 -2.05
CA MET A 177 6.04 -12.85 -3.41
C MET A 177 7.26 -13.72 -3.78
N VAL A 178 8.00 -14.20 -2.78
CA VAL A 178 9.15 -15.09 -3.00
C VAL A 178 8.70 -16.42 -3.62
N LEU A 179 7.53 -16.94 -3.22
CA LEU A 179 6.97 -18.20 -3.73
C LEU A 179 6.25 -18.03 -5.08
N MET A 180 5.95 -16.78 -5.46
CA MET A 180 5.27 -16.44 -6.70
C MET A 180 6.21 -16.48 -7.91
N GLY A 181 5.72 -16.04 -9.08
CA GLY A 181 6.45 -16.02 -10.34
C GLY A 181 5.78 -16.84 -11.42
N GLY A 182 5.97 -16.45 -12.68
CA GLY A 182 5.45 -17.19 -13.84
C GLY A 182 3.92 -17.22 -13.99
N LEU A 183 3.19 -16.44 -13.20
CA LEU A 183 1.72 -16.38 -13.22
C LEU A 183 1.14 -15.78 -14.52
N LYS A 184 1.98 -15.18 -15.38
CA LYS A 184 1.59 -14.58 -16.66
C LYS A 184 0.76 -15.49 -17.57
N LYS A 185 1.04 -16.79 -17.61
CA LYS A 185 0.35 -17.75 -18.48
C LYS A 185 -1.01 -18.19 -17.91
N TYR A 186 -1.18 -18.14 -16.59
CA TYR A 186 -2.34 -18.70 -15.89
C TYR A 186 -3.42 -17.65 -15.63
N VAL A 187 -3.03 -16.40 -15.35
CA VAL A 187 -3.96 -15.30 -15.04
C VAL A 187 -3.70 -14.07 -15.94
N PRO A 188 -3.95 -14.17 -17.26
CA PRO A 188 -3.61 -13.09 -18.20
C PRO A 188 -4.42 -11.80 -17.97
N ILE A 189 -5.70 -11.92 -17.60
CA ILE A 189 -6.55 -10.76 -17.32
C ILE A 189 -6.03 -10.00 -16.10
N THR A 190 -5.82 -10.70 -14.98
CA THR A 190 -5.23 -10.11 -13.76
C THR A 190 -3.88 -9.45 -14.04
N ARG A 191 -3.04 -10.06 -14.89
CA ARG A 191 -1.76 -9.47 -15.25
C ARG A 191 -1.92 -8.10 -15.91
N THR A 192 -2.83 -7.98 -16.87
CA THR A 192 -3.04 -6.70 -17.59
C THR A 192 -3.64 -5.63 -16.68
N THR A 193 -4.64 -5.98 -15.87
CA THR A 193 -5.28 -5.02 -14.96
C THR A 193 -4.35 -4.60 -13.83
N PHE A 194 -3.57 -5.53 -13.27
CA PHE A 194 -2.56 -5.23 -12.27
C PHE A 194 -1.44 -4.37 -12.87
N LEU A 195 -1.00 -4.64 -14.11
CA LEU A 195 -0.03 -3.80 -14.81
C LEU A 195 -0.56 -2.36 -14.95
N LEU A 196 -1.80 -2.17 -15.43
CA LEU A 196 -2.40 -0.84 -15.54
C LEU A 196 -2.46 -0.11 -14.20
N GLY A 197 -2.81 -0.82 -13.12
CA GLY A 197 -2.76 -0.29 -11.75
C GLY A 197 -1.35 0.12 -11.32
N THR A 198 -0.33 -0.69 -11.65
CA THR A 198 1.08 -0.37 -11.33
C THR A 198 1.56 0.84 -12.10
N LEU A 199 1.32 0.90 -13.42
CA LEU A 199 1.72 2.02 -14.27
C LEU A 199 1.05 3.33 -13.84
N SER A 200 -0.23 3.24 -13.44
CA SER A 200 -0.97 4.39 -12.92
C SER A 200 -0.29 4.91 -11.64
N LEU A 201 -0.03 4.04 -10.67
CA LEU A 201 0.59 4.45 -9.40
C LEU A 201 2.02 4.99 -9.55
N CYS A 202 2.78 4.46 -10.52
CA CYS A 202 4.10 4.97 -10.89
C CYS A 202 4.03 6.41 -11.42
N GLY A 203 2.90 6.81 -12.01
CA GLY A 203 2.71 8.11 -12.64
C GLY A 203 3.27 8.14 -14.06
N ILE A 204 2.93 7.14 -14.88
CA ILE A 204 3.36 7.09 -16.28
C ILE A 204 2.29 7.75 -17.19
N PRO A 205 2.67 8.68 -18.09
CA PRO A 205 1.74 9.21 -19.10
C PRO A 205 1.24 8.04 -19.98
N PRO A 206 -0.07 7.89 -20.26
CA PRO A 206 -1.17 8.86 -20.19
C PRO A 206 -2.15 8.67 -18.99
N LEU A 207 -1.77 7.95 -17.94
CA LEU A 207 -2.70 7.53 -16.87
C LEU A 207 -3.04 8.67 -15.90
N ALA A 208 -4.22 8.61 -15.25
CA ALA A 208 -4.75 9.71 -14.45
C ALA A 208 -3.87 10.09 -13.24
N CYS A 209 -3.19 9.12 -12.62
CA CYS A 209 -2.28 9.38 -11.50
C CYS A 209 -1.01 10.15 -11.92
N PHE A 210 -0.64 10.20 -13.21
CA PHE A 210 0.44 11.06 -13.68
C PHE A 210 0.11 12.52 -13.43
N TRP A 211 -1.03 12.99 -13.95
CA TRP A 211 -1.47 14.38 -13.85
C TRP A 211 -1.56 14.87 -12.40
N SER A 212 -2.14 14.06 -11.52
CA SER A 212 -2.28 14.44 -10.11
C SER A 212 -0.96 14.44 -9.36
N LYS A 213 -0.06 13.49 -9.64
CA LYS A 213 1.23 13.38 -8.96
C LYS A 213 2.25 14.40 -9.45
N ASP A 214 2.21 14.72 -10.75
CA ASP A 214 3.06 15.75 -11.36
C ASP A 214 2.73 17.13 -10.79
N GLU A 215 1.44 17.47 -10.64
CA GLU A 215 1.00 18.72 -10.02
C GLU A 215 1.43 18.83 -8.54
N ILE A 216 1.38 17.72 -7.79
CA ILE A 216 1.90 17.70 -6.41
C ILE A 216 3.41 17.94 -6.41
N LEU A 217 4.16 17.30 -7.30
CA LEU A 217 5.61 17.46 -7.40
C LEU A 217 5.98 18.89 -7.80
N SER A 218 5.34 19.46 -8.82
CA SER A 218 5.60 20.84 -9.26
C SER A 218 5.35 21.85 -8.14
N ASN A 219 4.22 21.71 -7.43
CA ASN A 219 3.88 22.59 -6.30
C ASN A 219 4.84 22.39 -5.12
N SER A 220 5.38 21.18 -4.94
CA SER A 220 6.41 20.90 -3.93
C SER A 220 7.71 21.66 -4.22
N TRP A 221 8.17 21.62 -5.47
CA TRP A 221 9.37 22.34 -5.91
C TRP A 221 9.22 23.86 -5.78
N LEU A 222 8.04 24.39 -6.09
CA LEU A 222 7.74 25.82 -5.94
C LEU A 222 7.72 26.28 -4.48
N TYR A 223 7.26 25.44 -3.57
CA TYR A 223 7.21 25.77 -2.14
C TYR A 223 8.58 25.68 -1.47
N SER A 224 9.28 24.56 -1.62
CA SER A 224 10.66 24.42 -1.15
C SER A 224 11.43 23.34 -1.92
N PRO A 225 12.72 23.58 -2.27
CA PRO A 225 13.52 22.60 -2.97
C PRO A 225 13.70 21.32 -2.15
N PHE A 226 13.74 21.42 -0.82
CA PHE A 226 13.86 20.27 0.08
C PHE A 226 12.68 19.29 -0.08
N PHE A 227 11.44 19.79 -0.07
CA PHE A 227 10.26 18.94 -0.28
C PHE A 227 10.20 18.40 -1.70
N GLY A 228 10.55 19.20 -2.70
CA GLY A 228 10.65 18.76 -4.11
C GLY A 228 11.63 17.59 -4.31
N ILE A 229 12.82 17.66 -3.72
CA ILE A 229 13.85 16.61 -3.82
C ILE A 229 13.37 15.30 -3.17
N ILE A 230 12.82 15.35 -1.95
CA ILE A 230 12.36 14.15 -1.24
C ILE A 230 11.17 13.52 -1.96
N ALA A 231 10.22 14.35 -2.41
CA ALA A 231 9.04 13.89 -3.13
C ALA A 231 9.42 13.26 -4.48
N SER A 232 10.31 13.88 -5.27
CA SER A 232 10.77 13.31 -6.54
C SER A 232 11.59 12.02 -6.35
N PHE A 233 12.49 11.97 -5.37
CA PHE A 233 13.21 10.74 -5.03
C PHE A 233 12.26 9.61 -4.65
N THR A 234 11.26 9.92 -3.82
CA THR A 234 10.23 8.95 -3.42
C THR A 234 9.40 8.50 -4.62
N ALA A 235 9.18 9.34 -5.63
CA ALA A 235 8.46 8.96 -6.84
C ALA A 235 9.24 7.88 -7.61
N GLY A 236 10.57 8.02 -7.69
CA GLY A 236 11.46 6.97 -8.18
C GLY A 236 11.36 5.67 -7.37
N LEU A 237 11.38 5.75 -6.03
CA LEU A 237 11.17 4.58 -5.16
C LEU A 237 9.81 3.91 -5.40
N THR A 238 8.76 4.71 -5.65
CA THR A 238 7.43 4.18 -5.96
C THR A 238 7.39 3.37 -7.24
N ALA A 239 8.07 3.85 -8.28
CA ALA A 239 8.23 3.07 -9.50
C ALA A 239 8.99 1.77 -9.20
N PHE A 240 10.10 1.85 -8.48
CA PHE A 240 10.93 0.69 -8.19
C PHE A 240 10.20 -0.40 -7.40
N TYR A 241 9.52 -0.07 -6.28
CA TYR A 241 8.81 -1.10 -5.51
C TYR A 241 7.60 -1.66 -6.27
N MET A 242 6.88 -0.85 -7.06
CA MET A 242 5.71 -1.33 -7.82
C MET A 242 6.12 -2.27 -8.94
N PHE A 243 7.18 -1.94 -9.68
CA PHE A 243 7.75 -2.84 -10.68
C PHE A 243 8.33 -4.10 -10.06
N ARG A 244 8.98 -4.01 -8.88
CA ARG A 244 9.42 -5.19 -8.12
C ARG A 244 8.25 -6.14 -7.81
N ILE A 245 7.13 -5.62 -7.29
CA ILE A 245 5.95 -6.45 -7.01
C ILE A 245 5.45 -7.10 -8.31
N TYR A 246 5.32 -6.33 -9.40
CA TYR A 246 4.86 -6.84 -10.69
C TYR A 246 5.76 -7.96 -11.25
N LEU A 247 7.07 -7.73 -11.31
CA LEU A 247 8.02 -8.68 -11.89
C LEU A 247 8.14 -9.94 -11.04
N LEU A 248 8.15 -9.83 -9.71
CA LEU A 248 8.21 -10.99 -8.83
C LEU A 248 6.94 -11.84 -8.90
N THR A 249 5.78 -11.23 -9.13
CA THR A 249 4.51 -11.94 -9.17
C THR A 249 4.27 -12.62 -10.53
N PHE A 250 4.42 -11.89 -11.64
CA PHE A 250 4.00 -12.37 -12.96
C PHE A 250 5.10 -12.97 -13.81
N ASP A 251 6.31 -12.42 -13.74
CA ASP A 251 7.42 -12.83 -14.59
C ASP A 251 8.32 -13.88 -13.90
N GLY A 252 9.25 -14.44 -14.67
CA GLY A 252 10.11 -15.55 -14.22
C GLY A 252 9.41 -16.91 -14.19
N TYR A 253 9.98 -17.83 -13.41
CA TYR A 253 9.44 -19.18 -13.21
C TYR A 253 8.70 -19.27 -11.88
N LEU A 254 7.74 -20.18 -11.79
CA LEU A 254 6.99 -20.43 -10.57
C LEU A 254 7.91 -21.05 -9.51
N ARG A 255 8.10 -20.34 -8.39
CA ARG A 255 9.16 -20.66 -7.40
C ARG A 255 8.74 -21.65 -6.32
N VAL A 256 7.47 -22.03 -6.24
CA VAL A 256 6.92 -22.97 -5.24
C VAL A 256 7.70 -24.29 -5.18
N HIS A 257 8.13 -24.84 -6.33
CA HIS A 257 8.81 -26.14 -6.40
C HIS A 257 10.28 -26.11 -5.97
N PHE A 258 10.93 -24.94 -5.95
CA PHE A 258 12.36 -24.85 -5.62
C PHE A 258 12.64 -24.89 -4.11
N GLN A 259 11.64 -24.60 -3.26
CA GLN A 259 11.79 -24.69 -1.80
C GLN A 259 12.04 -26.13 -1.34
N ASN A 260 11.47 -27.11 -2.04
CA ASN A 260 11.67 -28.53 -1.75
C ASN A 260 13.01 -29.07 -2.33
N TYR A 261 13.69 -28.26 -3.16
CA TYR A 261 14.95 -28.62 -3.80
C TYR A 261 16.19 -28.11 -3.05
N SER A 262 16.00 -27.22 -2.06
CA SER A 262 17.03 -26.99 -1.04
C SER A 262 17.08 -28.18 -0.08
N SER A 263 17.47 -29.34 -0.60
CA SER A 263 18.27 -30.26 0.18
C SER A 263 19.54 -29.49 0.52
N THR A 264 19.53 -28.88 1.70
CA THR A 264 20.74 -28.67 2.47
C THR A 264 21.65 -29.87 2.21
N LYS A 265 22.79 -29.63 1.56
CA LYS A 265 23.97 -30.43 1.87
C LYS A 265 24.07 -30.35 3.38
N GLU A 266 23.72 -31.43 4.07
CA GLU A 266 23.91 -31.57 5.50
C GLU A 266 25.42 -31.54 5.75
N GLY A 267 25.96 -30.33 5.87
CA GLY A 267 27.18 -30.09 6.62
C GLY A 267 26.82 -30.30 8.08
N SER A 268 27.31 -31.40 8.64
CA SER A 268 27.11 -31.83 10.00
C SER A 268 27.61 -30.80 11.02
N LEU A 269 26.78 -29.84 11.41
CA LEU A 269 26.92 -29.13 12.67
C LEU A 269 25.53 -28.89 13.25
N HIS A 270 25.22 -29.65 14.30
CA HIS A 270 24.02 -29.51 15.12
C HIS A 270 23.83 -28.05 15.54
N SER A 271 22.84 -27.37 14.96
CA SER A 271 22.32 -26.13 15.52
C SER A 271 21.30 -26.49 16.61
N ILE A 272 21.73 -26.37 17.86
CA ILE A 272 20.85 -26.45 19.03
C ILE A 272 19.80 -25.34 18.90
N SER A 273 18.52 -25.72 18.86
CA SER A 273 17.38 -24.81 18.87
C SER A 273 17.27 -24.17 20.27
N LEU A 274 17.62 -22.90 20.38
CA LEU A 274 17.53 -22.10 21.61
C LEU A 274 16.09 -21.73 22.00
N TRP A 275 15.09 -22.03 21.16
CA TRP A 275 13.69 -21.76 21.44
C TRP A 275 12.84 -22.95 21.00
N GLY A 276 12.61 -23.87 21.95
CA GLY A 276 12.02 -25.19 21.74
C GLY A 276 10.75 -25.22 20.89
N LYS A 277 10.91 -25.48 19.60
CA LYS A 277 9.85 -26.01 18.73
C LYS A 277 10.37 -27.28 18.08
N SER A 278 9.74 -28.40 18.42
CA SER A 278 10.00 -29.72 17.88
C SER A 278 9.67 -29.76 16.39
N ILE A 279 10.62 -30.27 15.60
CA ILE A 279 10.44 -30.55 14.16
C ILE A 279 9.70 -31.89 14.05
N PRO A 280 8.59 -31.99 13.30
CA PRO A 280 7.92 -33.28 13.07
C PRO A 280 8.78 -34.16 12.14
N LYS A 281 8.88 -35.45 12.50
CA LYS A 281 9.69 -36.47 11.81
C LYS A 281 9.23 -36.67 10.38
N GLY A 282 10.20 -36.79 9.47
CA GLY A 282 10.01 -36.97 8.03
C GLY A 282 9.29 -38.28 7.68
N VAL A 283 8.42 -38.20 6.69
CA VAL A 283 7.73 -39.33 6.05
C VAL A 283 8.63 -39.88 4.94
N ASN A 284 8.69 -41.21 4.85
CA ASN A 284 9.50 -41.98 3.91
C ASN A 284 9.36 -41.53 2.46
N ARG A 285 10.52 -41.42 1.79
CA ARG A 285 10.68 -41.19 0.36
C ARG A 285 10.76 -42.54 -0.35
N ASP A 286 9.74 -42.86 -1.13
CA ASP A 286 9.83 -43.73 -2.29
C ASP A 286 8.75 -43.30 -3.27
N PHE A 287 9.02 -42.33 -4.16
CA PHE A 287 8.34 -42.32 -5.45
C PHE A 287 9.19 -41.63 -6.52
N VAL A 288 9.41 -42.42 -7.55
CA VAL A 288 10.32 -42.25 -8.67
C VAL A 288 9.86 -41.13 -9.60
N LEU A 289 10.86 -40.39 -10.06
CA LEU A 289 10.89 -39.43 -11.17
C LEU A 289 9.96 -39.84 -12.33
N SER A 290 8.93 -39.05 -12.62
CA SER A 290 8.28 -39.06 -13.93
C SER A 290 8.00 -37.63 -14.42
N THR A 291 8.69 -37.26 -15.49
CA THR A 291 8.32 -36.15 -16.37
C THR A 291 6.92 -36.41 -16.92
N MET A 292 5.93 -35.61 -16.53
CA MET A 292 4.61 -35.62 -17.19
C MET A 292 4.22 -34.25 -17.71
N LYS A 293 4.18 -34.18 -19.05
CA LYS A 293 3.35 -33.25 -19.80
C LYS A 293 1.90 -33.43 -19.34
N GLY A 294 1.33 -32.44 -18.66
CA GLY A 294 -0.08 -32.41 -18.30
C GLY A 294 -0.55 -30.98 -18.19
N GLY A 295 -1.37 -30.53 -19.14
CA GLY A 295 -2.08 -29.26 -19.02
C GLY A 295 -3.07 -29.36 -17.86
N VAL A 296 -2.80 -28.64 -16.77
CA VAL A 296 -3.71 -28.57 -15.63
C VAL A 296 -4.82 -27.57 -15.99
N SER A 297 -6.02 -28.09 -16.22
CA SER A 297 -7.23 -27.28 -16.42
C SER A 297 -7.69 -26.69 -15.09
N PHE A 298 -7.69 -25.36 -14.99
CA PHE A 298 -8.01 -24.59 -13.78
C PHE A 298 -9.49 -24.58 -13.37
N PHE A 299 -10.37 -25.25 -14.11
CA PHE A 299 -11.81 -25.29 -13.82
C PHE A 299 -12.40 -26.66 -14.16
N SER A 300 -12.57 -27.54 -13.18
CA SER A 300 -13.66 -28.52 -13.21
C SER A 300 -14.33 -28.60 -11.85
N GLN A 301 -15.58 -28.14 -11.80
CA GLN A 301 -16.48 -28.33 -10.66
C GLN A 301 -16.79 -29.82 -10.50
N ASN A 302 -16.25 -30.46 -9.46
CA ASN A 302 -16.73 -31.78 -9.04
C ASN A 302 -18.07 -31.61 -8.32
N LYS A 303 -19.18 -31.89 -9.00
CA LYS A 303 -20.49 -32.09 -8.34
C LYS A 303 -20.44 -33.41 -7.54
N PRO A 304 -20.81 -33.41 -6.25
CA PRO A 304 -20.92 -34.65 -5.49
C PRO A 304 -22.17 -35.43 -5.94
N LYS A 305 -21.98 -36.67 -6.39
CA LYS A 305 -23.06 -37.64 -6.57
C LYS A 305 -23.40 -38.23 -5.20
N ILE A 306 -24.66 -38.11 -4.80
CA ILE A 306 -25.23 -38.79 -3.62
C ILE A 306 -25.55 -40.23 -4.05
N PRO A 307 -25.10 -41.27 -3.33
CA PRO A 307 -25.56 -42.64 -3.57
C PRO A 307 -26.94 -42.87 -2.94
N ASN A 308 -27.82 -43.52 -3.71
CA ASN A 308 -29.13 -44.03 -3.28
C ASN A 308 -29.00 -45.12 -2.20
#